data_AF-A0ABD3NWY1-F1
#
_entry.id   AF-A0ABD3NWY1-F1
#
_cell.length_a   1.000
_cell.length_b   1.000
_cell.length_c   1.000
_cell.angle_alpha   90.00
_cell.angle_beta   90.00
_cell.angle_gamma   90.00
#
_symmetry.space_group_name_H-M   'P 1'
#
loop_
_entity.id
_entity.type
_entity.pdbx_description
1 polymer ?
#
loop_
_entity_poly.entity_id
_entity_poly.type
_entity_poly.pdbx_seq_one_letter_code
_entity_poly.pdbx_strand_id
1 'polypeptide(L)'
;MEICLRLKLLPESKATYTQIRSLCADTLLQHAEEYEPFAELDHDANHPAENYDEYVRHVRETNTWGGQLELRALSCALKVPVVVFSAEGPPLTMGKEFGEEENDGELGYGEKKAVLVSFHRYYYALGEHYNSVVPLEEGS
;
A
#
# COMPACT_ATOMS: atom_id res chain seq x y z
N MET A 1 8.21 -11.64 -3.55
CA MET A 1 7.52 -10.88 -4.60
C MET A 1 7.81 -9.41 -4.32
N GLU A 2 8.61 -8.72 -5.15
CA GLU A 2 9.06 -7.35 -4.84
C GLU A 2 8.01 -6.32 -5.31
N ILE A 3 7.25 -5.78 -4.36
CA ILE A 3 6.44 -4.59 -4.63
C ILE A 3 7.39 -3.39 -4.66
N CYS A 4 7.92 -3.06 -5.84
CA CYS A 4 8.64 -1.81 -6.06
C CYS A 4 7.62 -0.66 -6.15
N LEU A 5 7.03 -0.28 -5.02
CA LEU A 5 6.27 0.96 -4.87
C LEU A 5 7.23 2.14 -5.06
N ARG A 6 7.42 2.56 -6.31
CA ARG A 6 8.08 3.82 -6.62
C ARG A 6 7.08 4.95 -6.34
N LEU A 7 6.99 5.35 -5.08
CA LEU A 7 6.25 6.53 -4.65
C LEU A 7 6.95 7.78 -5.19
N LYS A 8 6.45 8.36 -6.27
CA LYS A 8 6.87 9.70 -6.76
C LYS A 8 6.49 10.84 -5.79
N LEU A 9 5.79 10.54 -4.70
CA LEU A 9 5.29 11.51 -3.71
C LEU A 9 6.34 11.96 -2.70
N LEU A 10 7.49 11.29 -2.64
CA LEU A 10 8.59 11.68 -1.77
C LEU A 10 9.59 12.51 -2.60
N PRO A 11 9.92 13.74 -2.18
CA PRO A 11 10.65 14.72 -2.99
C PRO A 11 12.08 14.24 -3.25
N GLU A 12 12.39 13.67 -4.43
CA GLU A 12 13.71 13.23 -4.98
C GLU A 12 14.76 12.58 -4.04
N SER A 13 14.43 12.43 -2.78
CA SER A 13 15.16 11.83 -1.71
C SER A 13 14.70 10.39 -1.72
N LYS A 14 15.54 9.56 -2.33
CA LYS A 14 15.56 8.09 -2.33
C LYS A 14 14.97 7.49 -1.05
N ALA A 15 13.65 7.48 -0.90
CA ALA A 15 13.02 6.63 0.07
C ALA A 15 13.25 5.21 -0.44
N THR A 16 14.25 4.55 0.12
CA THR A 16 14.56 3.19 -0.29
C THR A 16 13.37 2.33 0.10
N TYR A 17 13.17 1.23 -0.62
CA TYR A 17 12.12 0.26 -0.30
C TYR A 17 12.11 -0.12 1.19
N THR A 18 13.29 -0.23 1.80
CA THR A 18 13.51 -0.45 3.22
C THR A 18 12.88 0.63 4.11
N GLN A 19 12.97 1.92 3.74
CA GLN A 19 12.38 3.00 4.53
C GLN A 19 10.85 2.97 4.50
N ILE A 20 10.26 2.65 3.35
CA ILE A 20 8.79 2.54 3.22
C ILE A 20 8.30 1.35 4.04
N ARG A 21 9.04 0.24 4.05
CA ARG A 21 8.73 -0.92 4.90
C ARG A 21 8.84 -0.62 6.38
N SER A 22 9.92 0.03 6.81
CA SER A 22 10.07 0.44 8.21
C SER A 22 8.92 1.36 8.61
N LEU A 23 8.56 2.33 7.78
CA LEU A 23 7.46 3.25 8.04
C LEU A 23 6.11 2.52 8.20
N CYS A 24 5.82 1.56 7.32
CA CYS A 24 4.62 0.72 7.43
C CYS A 24 4.63 -0.09 8.73
N ALA A 25 5.72 -0.80 9.01
CA ALA A 25 5.86 -1.62 10.20
C ALA A 25 5.75 -0.79 11.49
N ASP A 26 6.38 0.38 11.53
CA ASP A 26 6.28 1.30 12.67
C ASP A 26 4.84 1.78 12.88
N THR A 27 4.11 2.05 11.79
CA THR A 27 2.70 2.46 11.84
C THR A 27 1.79 1.34 12.35
N LEU A 28 2.02 0.11 11.86
CA LEU A 28 1.30 -1.08 12.33
C LEU A 28 1.49 -1.28 13.84
N LEU A 29 2.73 -1.21 14.34
CA LEU A 29 3.03 -1.34 15.78
C LEU A 29 2.42 -0.22 16.63
N GLN A 30 2.49 1.03 16.16
CA GLN A 30 1.98 2.19 16.91
C GLN A 30 0.45 2.17 17.08
N HIS A 31 -0.24 1.46 16.21
CA HIS A 31 -1.70 1.38 16.14
C HIS A 31 -2.19 -0.07 16.14
N ALA A 32 -1.51 -0.95 16.88
CA ALA A 32 -1.76 -2.40 16.85
C ALA A 32 -3.24 -2.74 17.08
N GLU A 33 -3.91 -2.06 18.01
CA GLU A 33 -5.35 -2.22 18.29
C GLU A 33 -6.27 -2.00 17.08
N GLU A 34 -5.85 -1.19 16.12
CA GLU A 34 -6.61 -0.91 14.88
C GLU A 34 -6.34 -1.93 13.77
N TYR A 35 -5.15 -2.56 13.79
CA TYR A 35 -4.64 -3.37 12.68
C TYR A 35 -4.56 -4.86 12.97
N GLU A 36 -4.21 -5.24 14.20
CA GLU A 36 -4.07 -6.64 14.65
C GLU A 36 -5.30 -7.50 14.36
N PRO A 37 -6.55 -7.03 14.56
CA PRO A 37 -7.74 -7.85 14.27
C PRO A 37 -7.91 -8.23 12.79
N PHE A 38 -7.19 -7.55 11.89
CA PHE A 38 -7.26 -7.73 10.44
C PHE A 38 -5.97 -8.29 9.85
N ALA A 39 -4.96 -8.59 10.68
CA ALA A 39 -3.73 -9.22 10.23
C ALA A 39 -3.99 -10.68 9.84
N GLU A 40 -3.55 -11.05 8.63
CA GLU A 40 -3.56 -12.44 8.19
C GLU A 40 -2.37 -13.17 8.82
N LEU A 41 -2.55 -13.61 10.06
CA LEU A 41 -1.55 -14.40 10.77
C LEU A 41 -1.55 -15.81 10.19
N ASP A 42 -0.42 -16.23 9.63
CA ASP A 42 -0.34 -17.55 9.02
C ASP A 42 -0.54 -18.63 10.09
N HIS A 43 -1.46 -19.55 9.80
CA HIS A 43 -1.86 -20.65 10.65
C HIS A 43 -1.79 -21.96 9.83
N ASP A 44 -0.77 -22.13 8.99
CA ASP A 44 -0.49 -23.43 8.39
C ASP A 44 -0.11 -24.43 9.50
N ALA A 45 -0.67 -25.64 9.43
CA ALA A 45 -0.38 -26.74 10.36
C ALA A 45 1.11 -27.11 10.44
N ASN A 46 1.92 -26.67 9.48
CA ASN A 46 3.37 -26.88 9.43
C ASN A 46 4.21 -25.71 9.96
N HIS A 47 3.61 -24.55 10.24
CA HIS A 47 4.29 -23.38 10.79
C HIS A 47 3.73 -23.02 12.18
N PRO A 48 4.56 -22.53 13.12
CA PRO A 48 4.04 -22.00 14.37
C PRO A 48 3.02 -20.89 14.06
N ALA A 49 1.95 -20.80 14.85
CA ALA A 49 1.01 -19.70 14.75
C ALA A 49 1.77 -18.38 14.83
N GLU A 50 1.75 -17.61 13.76
CA GLU A 50 2.38 -16.29 13.72
C GLU A 50 1.66 -15.38 14.70
N ASN A 51 2.42 -14.65 15.53
CA ASN A 51 1.85 -13.56 16.34
C ASN A 51 1.97 -12.23 15.60
N TYR A 52 1.21 -11.23 16.05
CA TYR A 52 1.19 -9.92 15.38
C TYR A 52 2.58 -9.26 15.28
N ASP A 53 3.43 -9.38 16.31
CA ASP A 53 4.78 -8.83 16.29
C ASP A 53 5.67 -9.49 15.21
N GLU A 54 5.51 -10.80 15.02
CA GLU A 54 6.18 -11.56 13.95
C GLU A 54 5.69 -11.15 12.56
N TYR A 55 4.38 -10.98 12.39
CA TYR A 55 3.79 -10.44 11.16
C TYR A 55 4.37 -9.05 10.82
N VAL A 56 4.39 -8.13 11.79
CA VAL A 56 4.93 -6.78 11.55
C VAL A 56 6.44 -6.81 11.28
N ARG A 57 7.17 -7.74 11.90
CA ARG A 57 8.57 -7.99 11.58
C ARG A 57 8.74 -8.49 10.15
N HIS A 58 7.88 -9.39 9.66
CA HIS A 58 7.91 -9.85 8.28
C HIS A 58 7.60 -8.72 7.30
N VAL A 59 6.62 -7.87 7.58
CA VAL A 59 6.35 -6.63 6.83
C VAL A 59 7.62 -5.76 6.71
N ARG A 60 8.44 -5.70 7.75
CA ARG A 60 9.70 -4.95 7.76
C ARG A 60 10.82 -5.64 6.95
N GLU A 61 10.96 -6.96 7.09
CA GLU A 61 12.19 -7.69 6.73
C GLU A 61 12.06 -8.57 5.47
N THR A 62 10.85 -8.94 5.02
CA THR A 62 10.67 -10.01 4.02
C THR A 62 9.88 -9.60 2.78
N ASN A 63 10.04 -10.38 1.70
CA ASN A 63 9.16 -10.49 0.50
C ASN A 63 7.63 -10.46 0.69
N THR A 64 7.11 -10.60 1.91
CA THR A 64 5.68 -10.80 2.18
C THR A 64 5.03 -9.44 2.42
N TRP A 65 4.34 -8.90 1.41
CA TRP A 65 3.73 -7.58 1.50
C TRP A 65 2.63 -7.41 0.45
N GLY A 66 1.78 -6.40 0.64
CA GLY A 66 0.84 -5.94 -0.39
C GLY A 66 -0.63 -6.18 -0.10
N GLY A 67 -1.01 -6.52 1.11
CA GLY A 67 -2.41 -6.57 1.49
C GLY A 67 -3.03 -5.16 1.56
N GLN A 68 -4.36 -5.16 1.69
CA GLN A 68 -5.10 -3.94 1.98
C GLN A 68 -4.67 -3.29 3.31
N LEU A 69 -4.21 -4.10 4.28
CA LEU A 69 -3.78 -3.63 5.59
C LEU A 69 -2.56 -2.71 5.50
N GLU A 70 -1.53 -3.12 4.77
CA GLU A 70 -0.29 -2.36 4.65
C GLU A 70 -0.45 -1.11 3.79
N LEU A 71 -1.29 -1.17 2.74
CA LEU A 71 -1.67 0.01 1.97
C LEU A 71 -2.39 1.05 2.85
N ARG A 72 -3.27 0.61 3.76
CA ARG A 72 -3.91 1.51 4.71
C ARG A 72 -2.91 2.10 5.69
N ALA A 73 -2.03 1.29 6.27
CA ALA A 73 -0.99 1.76 7.18
C ALA A 73 -0.08 2.81 6.51
N LEU A 74 0.33 2.58 5.27
CA LEU A 74 1.13 3.56 4.50
C LEU A 74 0.38 4.85 4.22
N SER A 75 -0.91 4.77 3.88
CA SER A 75 -1.74 5.95 3.71
C SER A 75 -1.79 6.80 4.98
N CYS A 76 -1.98 6.15 6.14
CA CYS A 76 -1.99 6.80 7.44
C CYS A 76 -0.64 7.42 7.82
N ALA A 77 0.46 6.73 7.52
CA ALA A 77 1.82 7.17 7.84
C ALA A 77 2.26 8.37 6.99
N LEU A 78 1.95 8.32 5.69
CA LEU A 78 2.31 9.37 4.74
C LEU A 78 1.32 10.54 4.73
N LYS A 79 0.13 10.36 5.33
CA LYS A 79 -0.99 11.32 5.25
C LYS A 79 -1.33 11.64 3.80
N VAL A 80 -1.42 10.61 2.97
CA VAL A 80 -1.71 10.70 1.55
C VAL A 80 -2.70 9.59 1.16
N PRO A 81 -3.74 9.87 0.36
CA PRO A 81 -4.64 8.83 -0.14
C PRO A 81 -3.92 7.80 -1.01
N VAL A 82 -4.33 6.54 -0.92
CA VAL A 82 -3.87 5.45 -1.79
C VAL A 82 -5.05 4.99 -2.65
N VAL A 83 -4.90 5.06 -3.97
CA VAL A 83 -5.89 4.62 -4.95
C VAL A 83 -5.42 3.33 -5.61
N VAL A 84 -6.22 2.29 -5.48
CA VAL A 84 -6.00 0.96 -6.05
C VAL A 84 -6.92 0.77 -7.25
N PHE A 85 -6.33 0.59 -8.43
CA PHE A 85 -7.04 0.25 -9.66
C PHE A 85 -7.00 -1.27 -9.87
N SER A 86 -8.14 -1.93 -9.96
CA SER A 86 -8.24 -3.35 -10.30
C SER A 86 -8.89 -3.54 -11.68
N ALA A 87 -8.68 -4.71 -12.29
CA ALA A 87 -9.44 -5.10 -13.48
C ALA A 87 -10.93 -5.37 -13.14
N GLU A 88 -11.19 -5.74 -11.89
CA GLU A 88 -12.51 -6.09 -11.36
C GLU A 88 -13.03 -4.93 -10.50
N GLY A 89 -13.84 -4.05 -11.09
CA GLY A 89 -14.60 -3.03 -10.36
C GLY A 89 -14.01 -1.61 -10.35
N PRO A 90 -14.67 -0.68 -9.64
CA PRO A 90 -14.23 0.71 -9.53
C PRO A 90 -12.97 0.84 -8.66
N PRO A 91 -12.18 1.92 -8.82
CA PRO A 91 -11.01 2.15 -7.98
C PRO A 91 -11.34 2.22 -6.49
N LEU A 92 -10.54 1.53 -5.67
CA LEU A 92 -10.64 1.59 -4.21
C LEU A 92 -9.72 2.69 -3.69
N THR A 93 -10.23 3.60 -2.85
CA THR A 93 -9.41 4.65 -2.23
C THR A 93 -9.34 4.47 -0.72
N MET A 94 -8.12 4.35 -0.18
CA MET A 94 -7.82 4.34 1.24
C MET A 94 -7.29 5.72 1.66
N GLY A 95 -7.57 6.12 2.91
CA GLY A 95 -7.12 7.41 3.44
C GLY A 95 -7.78 8.60 2.75
N LYS A 96 -9.08 8.51 2.45
CA LYS A 96 -9.85 9.61 1.84
C LYS A 96 -9.79 10.87 2.70
N GLU A 97 -9.67 10.69 4.03
CA GLU A 97 -9.48 11.74 5.03
C GLU A 97 -8.20 12.57 4.83
N PHE A 98 -7.24 12.08 4.04
CA PHE A 98 -6.01 12.80 3.72
C PHE A 98 -6.05 13.49 2.35
N GLY A 99 -7.16 13.36 1.62
CA GLY A 99 -7.40 14.10 0.38
C GLY A 99 -7.94 15.50 0.68
N GLU A 100 -7.68 16.45 -0.21
CA GLU A 100 -8.35 17.75 -0.15
C GLU A 100 -9.85 17.53 -0.45
N GLU A 101 -10.72 17.97 0.46
CA GLU A 101 -12.16 18.12 0.19
C GLU A 101 -12.29 19.19 -0.90
N GLU A 102 -12.40 18.78 -2.16
CA GLU A 102 -13.32 19.40 -3.13
C GLU A 102 -13.25 18.72 -4.52
N ASN A 103 -14.44 18.56 -5.09
CA ASN A 103 -14.81 18.08 -6.41
C ASN A 103 -14.80 16.55 -6.62
N ASP A 104 -15.98 15.97 -6.38
CA ASP A 104 -16.55 14.76 -7.02
C ASP A 104 -16.66 14.86 -8.56
N GLY A 105 -15.99 15.84 -9.19
CA GLY A 105 -16.01 16.07 -10.63
C GLY A 105 -14.59 16.26 -11.18
N GLU A 106 -14.21 15.35 -12.08
CA GLU A 106 -13.24 15.57 -13.17
C GLU A 106 -11.83 16.15 -12.90
N LEU A 107 -11.31 16.20 -11.67
CA LEU A 107 -9.88 16.48 -11.46
C LEU A 107 -9.09 15.17 -11.50
N GLY A 108 -8.37 14.99 -12.61
CA GLY A 108 -7.60 13.79 -12.92
C GLY A 108 -6.56 13.45 -11.86
N TYR A 109 -6.26 12.16 -11.72
CA TYR A 109 -5.22 11.63 -10.83
C TYR A 109 -3.80 12.21 -11.09
N GLY A 110 -3.64 13.07 -12.11
CA GLY A 110 -2.46 13.88 -12.41
C GLY A 110 -2.19 15.04 -11.45
N GLU A 111 -3.24 15.62 -10.88
CA GLU A 111 -3.12 16.84 -10.03
C GLU A 111 -3.26 16.54 -8.54
N LYS A 112 -3.95 15.43 -8.19
CA LYS A 112 -4.13 15.01 -6.80
C LYS A 112 -2.84 14.36 -6.26
N LYS A 113 -2.38 14.83 -5.10
CA LYS A 113 -1.33 14.14 -4.31
C LYS A 113 -1.91 12.84 -3.77
N ALA A 114 -1.82 11.76 -4.55
CA ALA A 114 -2.26 10.42 -4.17
C ALA A 114 -1.27 9.36 -4.64
N VAL A 115 -1.13 8.29 -3.86
CA VAL A 115 -0.38 7.09 -4.28
C VAL A 115 -1.29 6.31 -5.21
N LEU A 116 -0.87 6.07 -6.44
CA LEU A 116 -1.66 5.31 -7.40
C LEU A 116 -1.02 3.94 -7.61
N VAL A 117 -1.80 2.88 -7.42
CA VAL A 117 -1.36 1.50 -7.60
C VAL A 117 -2.37 0.72 -8.41
N SER A 118 -1.90 -0.21 -9.24
CA SER A 118 -2.76 -1.16 -9.94
C SER A 118 -2.61 -2.55 -9.33
N PHE A 119 -3.73 -3.20 -9.04
CA PHE A 119 -3.83 -4.54 -8.51
C PHE A 119 -4.11 -5.55 -9.62
N HIS A 120 -3.32 -6.61 -9.63
CA HIS A 120 -3.29 -7.63 -10.67
C HIS A 120 -3.35 -9.01 -10.05
N ARG A 121 -4.55 -9.61 -10.03
CA ARG A 121 -4.79 -10.92 -9.39
C ARG A 121 -4.22 -12.12 -10.16
N TYR A 122 -4.07 -12.02 -11.49
CA TYR A 122 -3.71 -13.14 -12.37
C TYR A 122 -2.46 -12.90 -13.23
N TYR A 123 -1.69 -11.85 -12.97
CA TYR A 123 -0.68 -11.35 -13.93
C TYR A 123 0.62 -12.15 -13.94
N TYR A 124 0.90 -12.95 -12.90
CA TYR A 124 1.96 -13.96 -12.94
C TYR A 124 1.45 -15.28 -12.38
N ALA A 125 2.11 -16.39 -12.76
CA ALA A 125 1.87 -17.74 -12.24
C ALA A 125 2.09 -17.89 -10.71
N LEU A 126 2.35 -16.78 -9.99
CA LEU A 126 2.67 -16.68 -8.57
C LEU A 126 1.60 -15.98 -7.72
N GLY A 127 0.48 -15.51 -8.31
CA GLY A 127 -0.66 -14.96 -7.54
C GLY A 127 -0.88 -13.45 -7.72
N GLU A 128 -1.17 -12.75 -6.62
CA GLU A 128 -1.61 -11.34 -6.57
C GLU A 128 -0.44 -10.34 -6.59
N HIS A 129 -0.54 -9.25 -7.37
CA HIS A 129 0.55 -8.28 -7.56
C HIS A 129 0.08 -6.82 -7.60
N TYR A 130 0.91 -5.90 -7.12
CA TYR A 130 0.70 -4.45 -7.24
C TYR A 130 1.81 -3.77 -8.05
N ASN A 131 1.42 -2.88 -8.96
CA ASN A 131 2.33 -2.02 -9.72
C ASN A 131 2.03 -0.55 -9.45
N SER A 132 3.06 0.29 -9.24
CA SER A 132 2.89 1.75 -9.21
C SER A 132 2.42 2.25 -10.56
N VAL A 133 1.42 3.13 -10.59
CA VAL A 133 0.98 3.81 -11.82
C VAL A 133 1.30 5.29 -11.72
N VAL A 134 1.67 5.87 -12.86
CA VAL A 134 1.91 7.30 -12.97
C VAL A 134 0.90 7.86 -13.96
N PRO A 135 0.33 9.05 -13.68
CA PRO A 135 -0.50 9.76 -14.65
C PRO A 135 0.29 9.92 -15.96
N LEU A 136 -0.40 9.77 -17.09
CA LEU A 136 0.19 10.07 -18.39
C LEU A 136 0.45 11.58 -18.45
N GLU A 137 1.70 11.99 -18.64
CA GLU A 137 2.01 13.38 -18.98
C GLU A 137 1.50 13.61 -20.41
N GLU A 138 0.44 14.41 -20.58
CA GLU A 138 0.04 14.85 -21.92
C GLU A 138 1.17 15.71 -22.48
N GLY A 139 1.82 15.21 -23.53
CA GLY A 139 2.88 15.91 -24.23
C GLY A 139 2.39 17.26 -24.75
N SER A 140 3.18 18.29 -24.46
CA SER A 140 3.12 19.63 -25.06
C SER A 140 3.08 19.62 -26.58
#